data_AF-A0A0T5P711-F1
#
_entry.id   AF-A0A0T5P711-F1
#
_cell.length_a   1.000
_cell.length_b   1.000
_cell.length_c   1.000
_cell.angle_alpha   90.00
_cell.angle_beta   90.00
_cell.angle_gamma   90.00
#
_symmetry.space_group_name_H-M   'P 1'
#
loop_
_entity.id
_entity.type
_entity.pdbx_description
1 polymer ?
#
loop_
_entity_poly.entity_id
_entity_poly.type
_entity_poly.pdbx_seq_one_letter_code
_entity_poly.pdbx_strand_id
1 'polypeptide(L)'
;MGNDLRHKGLLLDEADFALPQDCDMATLIQAVEAFCKAEFRNEFDHPSLEFFGVVSERLEDTSANPFDSFLKAVWVKPETSFQDIFLKTAEDLGIPEPLAIEAIETGHTESIETQFKDRIRAHLDARDYYSADRLMQYLPDLLSIGLPGVKGADEFDTRGQDMIVDFRVNTYGTGRRILVEIAFNWGQ
;
A
#
# COMPACT_ATOMS: atom_id res chain seq x y z
N MET A 1 -29.13 0.40 -5.34
CA MET A 1 -28.33 -0.19 -4.27
C MET A 1 -26.87 0.07 -4.63
N GLY A 2 -26.14 0.74 -3.74
CA GLY A 2 -24.82 1.30 -4.06
C GLY A 2 -23.72 0.38 -3.56
N ASN A 3 -22.64 0.22 -4.34
CA ASN A 3 -21.43 -0.43 -3.86
C ASN A 3 -20.84 0.42 -2.71
N ASP A 4 -20.61 -0.19 -1.55
CA ASP A 4 -19.87 0.41 -0.43
C ASP A 4 -18.53 -0.33 -0.32
N LEU A 5 -17.60 0.06 -1.20
CA LEU A 5 -16.26 -0.54 -1.28
C LEU A 5 -15.31 0.14 -0.30
N ARG A 6 -14.60 -0.67 0.48
CA ARG A 6 -13.50 -0.24 1.35
C ARG A 6 -12.20 -0.83 0.83
N HIS A 7 -11.36 -0.02 0.21
CA HIS A 7 -10.14 -0.47 -0.45
C HIS A 7 -9.01 -0.66 0.56
N LYS A 8 -8.22 -1.71 0.37
CA LYS A 8 -7.03 -2.02 1.16
C LYS A 8 -5.89 -2.36 0.22
N GLY A 9 -4.81 -1.61 0.33
CA GLY A 9 -3.53 -1.94 -0.27
C GLY A 9 -2.75 -2.81 0.69
N LEU A 10 -2.46 -4.05 0.32
CA LEU A 10 -1.63 -4.93 1.13
C LEU A 10 -0.21 -4.90 0.57
N LEU A 11 0.72 -4.35 1.33
CA LEU A 11 2.14 -4.49 1.05
C LEU A 11 2.56 -5.88 1.53
N LEU A 12 3.04 -6.70 0.60
CA LEU A 12 3.53 -8.07 0.83
C LEU A 12 4.94 -8.22 0.22
N ASP A 13 5.58 -9.36 0.44
CA ASP A 13 6.86 -9.70 -0.16
C ASP A 13 6.73 -10.93 -1.05
N GLU A 14 7.26 -10.86 -2.28
CA GLU A 14 7.23 -11.97 -3.24
C GLU A 14 7.85 -13.26 -2.67
N ALA A 15 8.84 -13.13 -1.77
CA ALA A 15 9.53 -14.28 -1.20
C ALA A 15 8.62 -15.14 -0.31
N ASP A 16 7.56 -14.56 0.28
CA ASP A 16 6.63 -15.28 1.14
C ASP A 16 5.77 -16.30 0.35
N PHE A 17 5.68 -16.15 -0.98
CA PHE A 17 4.92 -17.05 -1.85
C PHE A 17 5.73 -18.24 -2.36
N ALA A 18 7.04 -18.30 -2.05
CA ALA A 18 7.95 -19.37 -2.45
C ALA A 18 7.90 -19.72 -3.96
N LEU A 19 7.68 -18.72 -4.81
CA LEU A 19 7.60 -18.88 -6.26
C LEU A 19 8.99 -19.04 -6.89
N PRO A 20 9.10 -19.70 -8.05
CA PRO A 20 10.33 -19.74 -8.83
C PRO A 20 10.83 -18.32 -9.17
N GLN A 21 12.15 -18.14 -9.26
CA GLN A 21 12.76 -16.83 -9.52
C GLN A 21 12.37 -16.24 -10.88
N ASP A 22 12.06 -17.09 -11.85
CA ASP A 22 11.62 -16.76 -13.20
C ASP A 22 10.09 -16.75 -13.35
N CYS A 23 9.34 -16.67 -12.24
CA CYS A 23 7.88 -16.56 -12.31
C CYS A 23 7.46 -15.28 -13.05
N ASP A 24 6.38 -15.42 -13.83
CA ASP A 24 5.73 -14.31 -14.52
C ASP A 24 4.67 -13.66 -13.63
N MET A 25 4.17 -12.50 -14.08
CA MET A 25 3.16 -11.75 -13.37
C MET A 25 1.85 -12.54 -13.20
N ALA A 26 1.49 -13.37 -14.18
CA ALA A 26 0.30 -14.22 -14.12
C ALA A 26 0.37 -15.24 -12.96
N THR A 27 1.52 -15.88 -12.78
CA THR A 27 1.76 -16.83 -11.70
C THR A 27 1.74 -16.14 -10.33
N LEU A 28 2.35 -14.95 -10.24
CA LEU A 28 2.33 -14.15 -9.02
C LEU A 28 0.90 -13.77 -8.60
N ILE A 29 0.08 -13.28 -9.54
CA ILE A 29 -1.32 -12.92 -9.26
C ILE A 29 -2.10 -14.10 -8.72
N GLN A 30 -1.96 -15.28 -9.33
CA GLN A 30 -2.69 -16.48 -8.88
C GLN A 30 -2.33 -16.85 -7.45
N ALA A 31 -1.04 -16.81 -7.10
CA ALA A 31 -0.57 -17.12 -5.76
C ALA A 31 -1.08 -16.09 -4.73
N VAL A 32 -1.01 -14.81 -5.08
CA VAL A 32 -1.45 -13.69 -4.24
C VAL A 32 -2.96 -13.68 -4.05
N GLU A 33 -3.73 -13.88 -5.13
CA GLU A 33 -5.19 -13.94 -5.06
C GLU A 33 -5.65 -15.13 -4.21
N ALA A 34 -4.98 -16.28 -4.33
CA ALA A 34 -5.24 -17.45 -3.49
C ALA A 34 -4.96 -17.15 -2.01
N PHE A 35 -3.85 -16.47 -1.70
CA PHE A 35 -3.54 -16.00 -0.36
C PHE A 35 -4.63 -15.04 0.18
N CYS A 36 -5.00 -14.00 -0.56
CA CYS A 36 -6.02 -13.04 -0.10
C CYS A 36 -7.37 -13.72 0.15
N LYS A 37 -7.75 -14.69 -0.70
CA LYS A 37 -8.97 -15.48 -0.49
C LYS A 37 -8.87 -16.38 0.74
N ALA A 38 -7.71 -16.97 1.02
CA ALA A 38 -7.52 -17.80 2.20
C ALA A 38 -7.53 -16.97 3.50
N GLU A 39 -6.91 -15.78 3.46
CA GLU A 39 -6.73 -14.93 4.63
C GLU A 39 -7.99 -14.12 4.99
N PHE A 40 -8.67 -13.56 3.99
CA PHE A 40 -9.71 -12.54 4.23
C PHE A 40 -11.13 -12.99 3.86
N ARG A 41 -11.28 -14.09 3.12
CA ARG A 41 -12.62 -14.59 2.81
C ARG A 41 -13.19 -15.25 4.05
N ASN A 42 -14.28 -14.71 4.57
CA ASN A 42 -15.05 -15.32 5.63
C ASN A 42 -16.02 -16.38 5.08
N GLU A 43 -16.54 -17.23 5.96
CA GLU A 43 -17.57 -18.24 5.62
C GLU A 43 -18.90 -17.60 5.18
N PHE A 44 -19.10 -16.32 5.50
CA PHE A 44 -20.28 -15.54 5.15
C PHE A 44 -20.01 -14.74 3.87
N ASP A 45 -20.95 -14.67 2.94
CA ASP A 45 -20.75 -13.93 1.68
C ASP A 45 -20.65 -12.39 1.85
N HIS A 46 -20.69 -11.88 3.10
CA HIS A 46 -20.61 -10.45 3.42
C HIS A 46 -19.58 -10.11 4.50
N PRO A 47 -18.74 -9.08 4.29
CA PRO A 47 -18.58 -8.34 3.02
C PRO A 47 -17.99 -9.25 1.94
N SER A 48 -18.33 -9.02 0.67
CA SER A 48 -17.69 -9.76 -0.41
C SER A 48 -16.31 -9.18 -0.69
N LEU A 49 -15.31 -10.04 -0.73
CA LEU A 49 -13.94 -9.68 -1.10
C LEU A 49 -13.84 -9.50 -2.62
N GLU A 50 -13.40 -8.33 -3.06
CA GLU A 50 -13.09 -8.02 -4.45
C GLU A 50 -11.57 -7.86 -4.62
N PHE A 51 -11.01 -8.47 -5.65
CA PHE A 51 -9.57 -8.39 -5.97
C PHE A 51 -9.37 -7.49 -7.21
N PHE A 52 -8.56 -6.45 -7.05
CA PHE A 52 -8.36 -5.42 -8.08
C PHE A 52 -7.05 -5.60 -8.85
N GLY A 53 -6.00 -6.13 -8.22
CA GLY A 53 -4.76 -6.40 -8.93
C GLY A 53 -3.54 -6.46 -8.03
N VAL A 54 -2.40 -6.63 -8.69
CA VAL A 54 -1.07 -6.66 -8.08
C VAL A 54 -0.13 -5.78 -8.88
N VAL A 55 0.76 -5.08 -8.19
CA VAL A 55 1.99 -4.52 -8.76
C VAL A 55 3.18 -5.14 -8.06
N SER A 56 4.22 -5.45 -8.83
CA SER A 56 5.49 -5.96 -8.36
C SER A 56 6.57 -4.92 -8.59
N GLU A 57 7.42 -4.72 -7.58
CA GLU A 57 8.62 -3.92 -7.72
C GLU A 57 9.63 -4.54 -8.70
N ARG A 58 9.66 -5.88 -8.80
CA ARG A 58 10.63 -6.63 -9.62
C ARG A 58 10.21 -6.77 -11.07
N LEU A 59 8.95 -7.08 -11.33
CA LEU A 59 8.48 -7.49 -12.64
C LEU A 59 8.20 -6.32 -13.59
N GLU A 60 8.32 -5.07 -13.11
CA GLU A 60 8.03 -3.82 -13.86
C GLU A 60 6.70 -3.85 -14.64
N ASP A 61 5.78 -4.72 -14.23
CA ASP A 61 4.50 -4.98 -14.89
C ASP A 61 3.37 -4.86 -13.87
N THR A 62 2.26 -4.30 -14.34
CA THR A 62 1.07 -4.04 -13.53
C THR A 62 -0.07 -4.86 -14.07
N SER A 63 -0.59 -5.75 -13.25
CA SER A 63 -1.80 -6.47 -13.59
C SER A 63 -2.97 -5.94 -12.79
N ALA A 64 -3.62 -4.93 -13.36
CA ALA A 64 -4.95 -4.53 -12.95
C ALA A 64 -5.98 -5.47 -13.56
N ASN A 65 -6.99 -5.86 -12.78
CA ASN A 65 -8.09 -6.70 -13.22
C ASN A 65 -8.88 -5.96 -14.34
N PRO A 66 -8.95 -6.52 -15.57
CA PRO A 66 -9.39 -5.81 -16.77
C PRO A 66 -10.91 -5.53 -16.86
N PHE A 67 -11.72 -6.05 -15.93
CA PHE A 67 -13.16 -5.79 -15.88
C PHE A 67 -13.48 -4.51 -15.09
N ASP A 68 -14.77 -4.14 -14.93
CA ASP A 68 -15.29 -2.93 -14.25
C ASP A 68 -14.61 -2.54 -12.91
N SER A 69 -13.88 -3.47 -12.30
CA SER A 69 -12.94 -3.27 -11.21
C SER A 69 -11.90 -2.17 -11.47
N PHE A 70 -11.37 -2.02 -12.70
CA PHE A 70 -10.33 -1.01 -12.94
C PHE A 70 -10.81 0.43 -12.66
N LEU A 71 -12.04 0.78 -13.05
CA LEU A 71 -12.59 2.12 -12.79
C LEU A 71 -12.78 2.42 -11.29
N LYS A 72 -12.83 1.38 -10.47
CA LYS A 72 -13.03 1.49 -9.02
C LYS A 72 -11.71 1.36 -8.24
N ALA A 73 -10.63 0.88 -8.87
CA ALA A 73 -9.34 0.74 -8.21
C ALA A 73 -8.77 2.12 -7.79
N VAL A 74 -8.21 2.17 -6.59
CA VAL A 74 -7.62 3.37 -5.99
C VAL A 74 -6.16 3.50 -6.41
N TRP A 75 -5.38 2.43 -6.27
CA TRP A 75 -3.92 2.43 -6.46
C TRP A 75 -3.49 1.61 -7.67
N VAL A 76 -3.92 0.35 -7.79
CA VAL A 76 -3.45 -0.56 -8.84
C VAL A 76 -4.20 -0.30 -10.14
N LYS A 77 -3.59 0.50 -11.00
CA LYS A 77 -4.12 0.94 -12.30
C LYS A 77 -3.20 0.47 -13.44
N PRO A 78 -3.70 0.18 -14.66
CA PRO A 78 -2.89 -0.08 -15.83
C PRO A 78 -1.81 0.98 -15.99
N GLU A 79 -0.65 0.55 -16.46
CA GLU A 79 0.50 1.41 -16.74
C GLU A 79 1.02 2.19 -15.50
N THR A 80 0.66 1.77 -14.27
CA THR A 80 1.11 2.41 -13.03
C THR A 80 2.05 1.47 -12.26
N SER A 81 3.33 1.79 -12.23
CA SER A 81 4.33 0.96 -11.54
C SER A 81 4.19 1.02 -10.01
N PHE A 82 4.85 0.08 -9.32
CA PHE A 82 4.99 0.13 -7.85
C PHE A 82 5.53 1.49 -7.39
N GLN A 83 6.56 2.01 -8.06
CA GLN A 83 7.16 3.29 -7.73
C GLN A 83 6.17 4.45 -7.90
N ASP A 84 5.40 4.48 -9.00
CA ASP A 84 4.41 5.54 -9.27
C ASP A 84 3.38 5.67 -8.15
N ILE A 85 2.91 4.54 -7.61
CA ILE A 85 1.93 4.51 -6.52
C ILE A 85 2.50 5.18 -5.25
N PHE A 86 3.72 4.82 -4.86
CA PHE A 86 4.33 5.37 -3.65
C PHE A 86 4.83 6.80 -3.84
N LEU A 87 5.23 7.21 -5.05
CA LEU A 87 5.50 8.61 -5.37
C LEU A 87 4.24 9.47 -5.24
N LYS A 88 3.10 8.99 -5.77
CA LYS A 88 1.83 9.70 -5.62
C LYS A 88 1.41 9.81 -4.14
N THR A 89 1.56 8.73 -3.39
CA THR A 89 1.29 8.70 -1.95
C THR A 89 2.20 9.67 -1.18
N ALA A 90 3.49 9.74 -1.56
CA ALA A 90 4.45 10.66 -0.98
C ALA A 90 4.11 12.13 -1.28
N GLU A 91 3.69 12.43 -2.51
CA GLU A 91 3.23 13.76 -2.91
C GLU A 91 2.05 14.24 -2.05
N ASP A 92 1.06 13.38 -1.81
CA ASP A 92 -0.12 13.70 -1.00
C ASP A 92 0.25 13.97 0.48
N LEU A 93 1.37 13.41 0.96
CA LEU A 93 1.96 13.71 2.27
C LEU A 93 2.86 14.96 2.26
N GLY A 94 3.14 15.53 1.09
CA GLY A 94 4.04 16.66 0.89
C GLY A 94 5.52 16.30 1.04
N ILE A 95 5.88 15.05 0.73
CA ILE A 95 7.28 14.59 0.67
C ILE A 95 7.83 14.94 -0.73
N PRO A 96 9.00 15.60 -0.83
CA PRO A 96 9.65 15.88 -2.09
C PRO A 96 10.00 14.59 -2.82
N GLU A 97 9.71 14.57 -4.11
CA GLU A 97 9.94 13.42 -4.99
C GLU A 97 11.36 12.82 -4.87
N PRO A 98 12.46 13.61 -4.81
CA PRO A 98 13.80 13.02 -4.67
C PRO A 98 13.99 12.20 -3.38
N LEU A 99 13.37 12.63 -2.27
CA LEU A 99 13.43 11.90 -1.00
C LEU A 99 12.53 10.66 -1.03
N ALA A 100 11.38 10.77 -1.70
CA ALA A 100 10.48 9.64 -1.90
C ALA A 100 11.15 8.55 -2.74
N ILE A 101 11.84 8.91 -3.83
CA ILE A 101 12.60 7.97 -4.67
C ILE A 101 13.67 7.25 -3.84
N GLU A 102 14.49 8.01 -3.08
CA GLU A 102 15.53 7.44 -2.22
C GLU A 102 14.95 6.41 -1.24
N ALA A 103 13.85 6.77 -0.54
CA ALA A 103 13.21 5.88 0.41
C ALA A 103 12.58 4.65 -0.26
N ILE A 104 11.96 4.81 -1.42
CA ILE A 104 11.41 3.69 -2.17
C ILE A 104 12.55 2.73 -2.55
N GLU A 105 13.61 3.20 -3.20
CA GLU A 105 14.68 2.33 -3.73
C GLU A 105 15.50 1.63 -2.64
N THR A 106 15.73 2.32 -1.52
CA THR A 106 16.68 1.87 -0.49
C THR A 106 16.03 1.41 0.81
N GLY A 107 14.78 1.81 1.08
CA GLY A 107 14.13 1.66 2.38
C GLY A 107 14.63 2.62 3.46
N HIS A 108 15.57 3.53 3.15
CA HIS A 108 16.12 4.51 4.08
C HIS A 108 15.24 5.77 4.14
N THR A 109 14.83 6.16 5.35
CA THR A 109 13.85 7.24 5.56
C THR A 109 14.37 8.41 6.38
N GLU A 110 15.67 8.45 6.72
CA GLU A 110 16.26 9.45 7.62
C GLU A 110 16.07 10.89 7.08
N SER A 111 16.19 11.07 5.76
CA SER A 111 15.96 12.36 5.09
C SER A 111 14.50 12.81 5.21
N ILE A 112 13.54 11.88 5.02
CA ILE A 112 12.11 12.16 5.17
C ILE A 112 11.76 12.42 6.64
N GLU A 113 12.33 11.66 7.57
CA GLU A 113 12.13 11.84 9.01
C GLU A 113 12.56 13.23 9.47
N THR A 114 13.74 13.67 9.03
CA THR A 114 14.26 15.03 9.32
C THR A 114 13.30 16.09 8.81
N GLN A 115 12.83 15.94 7.58
CA GLN A 115 11.86 16.86 7.00
C GLN A 115 10.54 16.88 7.78
N PHE A 116 10.01 15.72 8.16
CA PHE A 116 8.77 15.64 8.94
C PHE A 116 8.92 16.32 10.30
N LYS A 117 10.04 16.11 10.98
CA LYS A 117 10.34 16.79 12.26
C LYS A 117 10.35 18.30 12.11
N ASP A 118 10.96 18.83 11.05
CA ASP A 118 11.00 20.27 10.81
C ASP A 118 9.62 20.84 10.45
N ARG A 119 8.82 20.12 9.66
CA ARG A 119 7.43 20.49 9.35
C ARG A 119 6.54 20.46 10.60
N ILE A 120 6.66 19.43 11.43
CA ILE A 120 5.92 19.34 12.70
C ILE A 120 6.24 20.56 13.58
N ARG A 121 7.52 20.92 13.74
CA ARG A 121 7.93 22.13 14.48
C ARG A 121 7.28 23.38 13.90
N ALA A 122 7.33 23.56 12.58
CA ALA A 122 6.72 24.72 11.92
C ALA A 122 5.20 24.80 12.15
N HIS A 123 4.48 23.66 12.10
CA HIS A 123 3.05 23.61 12.41
C HIS A 123 2.76 23.95 13.88
N LEU A 124 3.57 23.44 14.81
CA LEU A 124 3.45 23.77 16.24
C LEU A 124 3.68 25.26 16.52
N ASP A 125 4.70 25.86 15.90
CA ASP A 125 4.99 27.29 15.99
C ASP A 125 3.83 28.14 15.44
N ALA A 126 3.18 27.66 14.37
CA ALA A 126 1.99 28.27 13.79
C ALA A 126 0.68 27.98 14.56
N ARG A 127 0.73 27.18 15.65
CA ARG A 127 -0.44 26.65 16.39
C ARG A 127 -1.41 25.82 15.55
N ASP A 128 -0.93 25.25 14.46
CA ASP A 128 -1.66 24.29 13.63
C ASP A 128 -1.45 22.86 14.19
N TYR A 129 -2.11 22.59 15.31
CA TYR A 129 -1.96 21.31 16.01
C TYR A 129 -2.51 20.12 15.21
N TYR A 130 -3.49 20.36 14.33
CA TYR A 130 -4.09 19.31 13.53
C TYR A 130 -3.11 18.74 12.49
N SER A 131 -2.44 19.61 11.73
CA SER A 131 -1.45 19.17 10.75
C SER A 131 -0.21 18.57 11.43
N ALA A 132 0.21 19.11 12.58
CA ALA A 132 1.29 18.56 13.37
C ALA A 132 0.98 17.13 13.85
N ASP A 133 -0.21 16.91 14.42
CA ASP A 133 -0.65 15.60 14.89
C ASP A 133 -0.72 14.58 13.75
N ARG A 134 -1.30 14.98 12.61
CA ARG A 134 -1.36 14.13 11.43
C ARG A 134 0.04 13.65 10.99
N LEU A 135 1.04 14.53 10.94
CA LEU A 135 2.41 14.14 10.58
C LEU A 135 3.07 13.26 11.65
N MET A 136 2.82 13.54 12.94
CA MET A 136 3.33 12.72 14.04
C MET A 136 2.79 11.29 13.99
N GLN A 137 1.53 11.09 13.56
CA GLN A 137 0.93 9.76 13.39
C GLN A 137 1.55 8.94 12.25
N TYR A 138 2.20 9.56 11.26
CA TYR A 138 2.85 8.82 10.16
C TYR A 138 4.31 8.45 10.45
N LEU A 139 4.97 9.15 11.38
CA LEU A 139 6.40 9.00 11.61
C LEU A 139 6.80 7.57 12.06
N PRO A 140 6.09 6.91 12.99
CA PRO A 140 6.46 5.56 13.43
C PRO A 140 6.37 4.52 12.31
N ASP A 141 5.31 4.61 11.49
CA ASP A 141 5.10 3.71 10.36
C ASP A 141 6.19 3.90 9.29
N LEU A 142 6.49 5.15 8.94
CA LEU A 142 7.54 5.46 7.98
C LEU A 142 8.89 4.85 8.39
N LEU A 143 9.26 4.96 9.67
CA LEU A 143 10.53 4.47 10.20
C LEU A 143 10.63 2.94 10.26
N SER A 144 9.50 2.26 10.45
CA SER A 144 9.48 0.79 10.56
C SER A 144 9.30 0.09 9.22
N ILE A 145 8.49 0.67 8.33
CA ILE A 145 8.07 0.05 7.08
C ILE A 145 8.97 0.47 5.91
N GLY A 146 9.49 1.70 5.94
CA GLY A 146 10.37 2.25 4.91
C GLY A 146 9.65 2.75 3.66
N LEU A 147 8.33 2.90 3.69
CA LEU A 147 7.52 3.38 2.55
C LEU A 147 6.54 4.49 2.95
N PRO A 148 6.43 5.57 2.15
CA PRO A 148 5.47 6.64 2.41
C PRO A 148 4.02 6.19 2.43
N GLY A 149 3.28 6.61 3.45
CA GLY A 149 1.82 6.43 3.54
C GLY A 149 1.33 5.00 3.80
N VAL A 150 2.25 4.06 4.05
CA VAL A 150 1.92 2.72 4.52
C VAL A 150 1.72 2.75 6.03
N LYS A 151 0.71 2.02 6.52
CA LYS A 151 0.38 1.86 7.93
C LYS A 151 0.76 0.48 8.46
N GLY A 152 0.96 0.35 9.77
CA GLY A 152 1.12 -0.95 10.42
C GLY A 152 -0.10 -1.87 10.20
N ALA A 153 0.13 -3.19 10.24
CA ALA A 153 -0.93 -4.19 10.10
C ALA A 153 -2.05 -4.05 11.16
N ASP A 154 -1.74 -3.51 12.32
CA ASP A 154 -2.68 -3.29 13.43
C ASP A 154 -3.74 -2.23 13.15
N GLU A 155 -3.51 -1.37 12.16
CA GLU A 155 -4.49 -0.39 11.67
C GLU A 155 -5.50 -1.01 10.67
N PHE A 156 -5.31 -2.27 10.28
CA PHE A 156 -6.18 -2.92 9.30
C PHE A 156 -7.61 -3.09 9.82
N ASP A 157 -8.55 -2.39 9.17
CA ASP A 157 -9.98 -2.56 9.37
C ASP A 157 -10.70 -2.74 8.03
N THR A 158 -11.40 -3.86 7.88
CA THR A 158 -12.25 -4.18 6.73
C THR A 158 -13.37 -3.15 6.47
N ARG A 159 -13.82 -2.41 7.48
CA ARG A 159 -14.82 -1.31 7.37
C ARG A 159 -14.19 0.08 7.35
N GLY A 160 -12.91 0.17 7.74
CA GLY A 160 -12.19 1.43 7.87
C GLY A 160 -11.97 2.13 6.54
N GLN A 161 -11.32 3.30 6.61
CA GLN A 161 -10.97 4.10 5.44
C GLN A 161 -10.01 3.39 4.50
N ASP A 162 -9.93 3.85 3.26
CA ASP A 162 -8.97 3.33 2.29
C ASP A 162 -7.54 3.59 2.78
N MET A 163 -6.74 2.53 2.83
CA MET A 163 -5.37 2.58 3.35
C MET A 163 -4.48 1.53 2.73
N ILE A 164 -3.18 1.81 2.69
CA ILE A 164 -2.14 0.81 2.42
C ILE A 164 -1.57 0.37 3.77
N VAL A 165 -1.47 -0.94 3.98
CA VAL A 165 -1.02 -1.56 5.22
C VAL A 165 0.15 -2.51 4.94
N ASP A 166 1.12 -2.54 5.84
CA ASP A 166 2.23 -3.50 5.79
C ASP A 166 1.78 -4.86 6.34
N PHE A 167 1.55 -5.81 5.44
CA PHE A 167 1.19 -7.19 5.76
C PHE A 167 2.36 -8.16 5.56
N ARG A 168 3.58 -7.65 5.35
CA ARG A 168 4.78 -8.49 5.25
C ARG A 168 5.02 -9.18 6.58
N VAL A 169 5.12 -10.51 6.57
CA VAL A 169 5.52 -11.28 7.75
C VAL A 169 7.02 -11.11 8.00
N ASN A 170 7.79 -11.03 6.92
CA ASN A 170 9.23 -10.83 6.94
C ASN A 170 9.63 -9.74 5.93
N THR A 171 10.65 -8.96 6.27
CA THR A 171 11.21 -7.94 5.37
C THR A 171 12.44 -8.51 4.67
N TYR A 172 12.34 -8.80 3.37
CA TYR A 172 13.47 -9.31 2.57
C TYR A 172 14.25 -8.23 1.81
N GLY A 173 13.91 -6.95 2.04
CA GLY A 173 14.54 -5.78 1.42
C GLY A 173 13.76 -5.26 0.21
N THR A 174 14.40 -4.37 -0.56
CA THR A 174 13.83 -3.80 -1.79
C THR A 174 13.98 -4.75 -2.99
N GLY A 175 13.27 -4.47 -4.07
CA GLY A 175 13.23 -5.28 -5.30
C GLY A 175 12.39 -6.55 -5.22
N ARG A 176 11.58 -6.71 -4.16
CA ARG A 176 10.72 -7.89 -3.92
C ARG A 176 9.36 -7.55 -3.34
N ARG A 177 9.10 -6.27 -3.10
CA ARG A 177 7.85 -5.82 -2.53
C ARG A 177 6.77 -5.87 -3.60
N ILE A 178 5.59 -6.28 -3.19
CA ILE A 178 4.39 -6.23 -4.02
C ILE A 178 3.32 -5.45 -3.28
N LEU A 179 2.51 -4.72 -4.03
CA LEU A 179 1.29 -4.10 -3.51
C LEU A 179 0.11 -4.79 -4.17
N VAL A 180 -0.81 -5.27 -3.34
CA VAL A 180 -2.04 -5.91 -3.75
C VAL A 180 -3.19 -4.99 -3.40
N GLU A 181 -4.09 -4.75 -4.34
CA GLU A 181 -5.32 -4.02 -4.04
C GLU A 181 -6.49 -4.98 -3.95
N ILE A 182 -7.14 -4.96 -2.79
CA ILE A 182 -8.41 -5.63 -2.53
C ILE A 182 -9.43 -4.61 -2.03
N ALA A 183 -10.72 -4.92 -2.12
CA ALA A 183 -11.73 -4.18 -1.40
C ALA A 183 -12.77 -5.09 -0.76
N PHE A 184 -13.37 -4.60 0.32
CA PHE A 184 -14.50 -5.23 0.98
C PHE A 184 -15.78 -4.50 0.58
N ASN A 185 -16.67 -5.18 -0.14
CA ASN A 185 -17.97 -4.63 -0.51
C ASN A 185 -19.01 -4.90 0.58
N TRP A 186 -19.39 -3.84 1.27
CA TRP A 186 -20.40 -3.85 2.33
C TRP A 186 -21.81 -3.55 1.82
N GLY A 187 -21.95 -3.22 0.54
CA GLY A 187 -23.24 -2.96 -0.12
C GLY A 187 -23.79 -4.22 -0.82
N GLN A 188 -25.12 -4.36 -0.79
CA GLN A 188 -25.92 -5.21 -1.69
C GLN A 188 -26.94 -4.34 -2.41
#